data_AF-A0A1G4YHT2-F1
#
_entry.id   AF-A0A1G4YHT2-F1
#
_cell.length_a   1.000
_cell.length_b   1.000
_cell.length_c   1.000
_cell.angle_alpha   90.00
_cell.angle_beta   90.00
_cell.angle_gamma   90.00
#
_symmetry.space_group_name_H-M   'P 1'
#
loop_
_entity.id
_entity.type
_entity.pdbx_description
1 polymer ?
#
loop_
_entity_poly.entity_id
_entity_poly.type
_entity_poly.pdbx_seq_one_letter_code
_entity_poly.pdbx_strand_id
1 'polypeptide(L)'
;MNTAALIQLWNVTQIHQGTSGARAAAGVLLGLYNGSRFPFDLTDLRVLDDSNLEAAMEVMRCDASRCQMEVHAWLNRLTGRHDFGQRFEHLAHEWRRKGKCKREYLDPLSPAHITIAAAAPDDAGDAA
;
A
#
# COMPACT_ATOMS: atom_id res chain seq x y z
N MET A 1 9.49 -3.90 8.75
CA MET A 1 8.73 -2.95 7.91
C MET A 1 8.48 -1.70 8.73
N ASN A 2 8.66 -0.50 8.18
CA ASN A 2 8.22 0.73 8.84
C ASN A 2 6.68 0.82 8.75
N THR A 3 6.02 0.49 9.85
CA THR A 3 4.56 0.31 9.91
C THR A 3 3.83 1.64 9.73
N ALA A 4 4.36 2.73 10.30
CA ALA A 4 3.81 4.07 10.16
C ALA A 4 3.81 4.55 8.70
N ALA A 5 4.94 4.39 7.99
CA ALA A 5 5.05 4.74 6.58
C ALA A 5 4.08 3.92 5.69
N LEU A 6 3.96 2.62 5.97
CA LEU A 6 3.01 1.74 5.27
C LEU A 6 1.55 2.15 5.51
N ILE A 7 1.18 2.44 6.76
CA ILE A 7 -0.16 2.91 7.13
C ILE A 7 -0.47 4.25 6.44
N GLN A 8 0.50 5.17 6.41
CA GLN A 8 0.34 6.45 5.72
C GLN A 8 0.07 6.23 4.22
N LEU A 9 0.90 5.45 3.53
CA LEU A 9 0.69 5.16 2.11
C LEU A 9 -0.68 4.52 1.85
N TRP A 10 -1.05 3.53 2.66
CA TRP A 10 -2.36 2.89 2.56
C TRP A 10 -3.48 3.92 2.68
N ASN A 11 -3.46 4.74 3.74
CA ASN A 11 -4.49 5.74 4.01
C ASN A 11 -4.63 6.77 2.87
N VAL A 12 -3.53 7.17 2.23
CA VAL A 12 -3.58 8.07 1.07
C VAL A 12 -4.45 7.47 -0.04
N THR A 13 -4.32 6.17 -0.31
CA THR A 13 -5.13 5.49 -1.35
C THR A 13 -6.63 5.48 -1.03
N GLN A 14 -6.99 5.51 0.25
CA GLN A 14 -8.36 5.35 0.73
C GLN A 14 -9.06 6.70 0.88
N ILE A 15 -8.33 7.74 1.30
CA ILE A 15 -8.85 9.09 1.57
C ILE A 15 -8.91 9.93 0.28
N HIS A 16 -7.85 9.91 -0.52
CA HIS A 16 -7.68 10.86 -1.64
C HIS A 16 -8.00 10.25 -3.01
N GLN A 17 -9.11 9.51 -3.09
CA GLN A 17 -9.55 8.85 -4.32
C GLN A 17 -9.67 9.86 -5.47
N GLY A 18 -9.25 9.45 -6.67
CA GLY A 18 -9.26 10.30 -7.87
C GLY A 18 -8.11 11.31 -7.98
N THR A 19 -7.22 11.42 -6.98
CA THR A 19 -6.04 12.28 -7.07
C THR A 19 -4.84 11.58 -7.70
N SER A 20 -3.91 12.36 -8.27
CA SER A 20 -2.64 11.85 -8.81
C SER A 20 -1.74 11.25 -7.73
N GLY A 21 -1.71 11.85 -6.53
CA GLY A 21 -0.96 11.35 -5.38
C GLY A 21 -1.45 9.97 -4.91
N ALA A 22 -2.77 9.79 -4.75
CA ALA A 22 -3.32 8.49 -4.39
C ALA A 22 -3.11 7.42 -5.48
N ARG A 23 -3.17 7.80 -6.76
CA ARG A 23 -2.81 6.92 -7.87
C ARG A 23 -1.37 6.45 -7.75
N ALA A 24 -0.44 7.35 -7.48
CA ALA A 24 0.98 7.03 -7.33
C ALA A 24 1.23 6.13 -6.11
N ALA A 25 0.65 6.46 -4.95
CA ALA A 25 0.72 5.63 -3.75
C ALA A 25 0.17 4.21 -3.99
N ALA A 26 -0.97 4.09 -4.66
CA ALA A 26 -1.53 2.79 -5.06
C ALA A 26 -0.60 2.02 -6.00
N GLY A 27 0.10 2.74 -6.90
CA GLY A 27 1.10 2.15 -7.80
C GLY A 27 2.28 1.56 -7.04
N VAL A 28 2.82 2.28 -6.05
CA VAL A 28 3.89 1.78 -5.18
C VAL A 28 3.44 0.53 -4.45
N LEU A 29 2.28 0.56 -3.77
CA LEU A 29 1.77 -0.60 -3.02
C LEU A 29 1.53 -1.81 -3.92
N LEU A 30 0.91 -1.62 -5.09
CA LEU A 30 0.65 -2.72 -6.03
C LEU A 30 1.94 -3.28 -6.64
N GLY A 31 2.93 -2.43 -6.89
CA GLY A 31 4.26 -2.86 -7.33
C GLY A 31 4.97 -3.73 -6.31
N LEU A 32 4.84 -3.41 -5.01
CA LEU A 32 5.37 -4.24 -3.92
C LEU A 32 4.58 -5.54 -3.74
N TYR A 33 3.26 -5.50 -3.95
CA TYR A 33 2.41 -6.69 -3.88
C TYR A 33 2.70 -7.69 -5.00
N ASN A 34 2.85 -7.21 -6.24
CA ASN A 34 3.27 -8.05 -7.36
C ASN A 34 3.79 -7.20 -8.53
N GLY A 35 5.08 -6.84 -8.50
CA GLY A 35 5.68 -5.93 -9.48
C GLY A 35 5.68 -6.46 -10.92
N SER A 36 5.68 -7.79 -11.10
CA SER A 36 5.57 -8.40 -12.42
C SER A 36 4.19 -8.21 -13.06
N ARG A 37 3.15 -8.22 -12.21
CA ARG A 37 1.74 -8.06 -12.60
C ARG A 37 1.33 -6.59 -12.66
N PHE A 38 1.85 -5.78 -11.74
CA PHE A 38 1.54 -4.38 -11.56
C PHE A 38 2.83 -3.53 -11.63
N PRO A 39 3.39 -3.34 -12.83
CA PRO A 39 4.57 -2.50 -12.99
C PRO A 39 4.26 -1.06 -12.57
N PHE A 40 5.23 -0.41 -11.92
CA PHE A 40 5.16 0.97 -11.46
C PHE A 40 6.15 1.85 -12.23
N ASP A 41 5.68 3.01 -12.69
CA ASP A 41 6.52 4.01 -13.36
C ASP A 41 7.20 4.89 -12.30
N LEU A 42 8.53 4.90 -12.25
CA LEU A 42 9.29 5.69 -11.28
C LEU A 42 9.02 7.20 -11.38
N THR A 43 8.58 7.70 -12.54
CA THR A 43 8.22 9.12 -12.69
C THR A 43 6.95 9.49 -11.92
N ASP A 44 6.10 8.52 -11.57
CA ASP A 44 4.92 8.74 -10.73
C ASP A 44 5.30 9.15 -9.29
N LEU A 45 6.53 8.91 -8.84
CA LEU A 45 7.00 9.40 -7.54
C LEU A 45 6.96 10.94 -7.45
N ARG A 46 7.04 11.65 -8.58
CA ARG A 46 7.05 13.12 -8.65
C ARG A 46 5.72 13.78 -8.28
N VAL A 47 4.63 13.02 -8.24
CA VAL A 47 3.29 13.56 -7.90
C VAL A 47 2.90 13.31 -6.44
N LEU A 48 3.77 12.65 -5.67
CA LEU A 48 3.63 12.55 -4.22
C LEU A 48 4.14 13.83 -3.59
N ASP A 49 3.45 14.34 -2.56
CA ASP A 49 4.03 15.36 -1.68
C ASP A 49 5.21 14.79 -0.89
N ASP A 50 6.04 15.66 -0.32
CA ASP A 50 7.28 15.27 0.37
C ASP A 50 7.05 14.20 1.45
N SER A 51 5.95 14.32 2.21
CA SER A 51 5.64 13.37 3.28
C SER A 51 5.29 11.98 2.76
N ASN A 52 4.53 11.92 1.67
CA ASN A 52 4.10 10.68 1.03
C ASN A 52 5.21 10.07 0.18
N LEU A 53 6.09 10.89 -0.40
CA LEU A 53 7.30 10.44 -1.07
C LEU A 53 8.23 9.77 -0.07
N GLU A 54 8.50 10.39 1.07
CA GLU A 54 9.35 9.80 2.12
C GLU A 54 8.77 8.47 2.62
N ALA A 55 7.47 8.43 2.90
CA ALA A 55 6.80 7.19 3.28
C ALA A 55 6.94 6.10 2.20
N ALA A 56 6.81 6.44 0.90
CA ALA A 56 6.98 5.49 -0.19
C ALA A 56 8.41 4.95 -0.25
N MET A 57 9.40 5.82 -0.13
CA MET A 57 10.82 5.46 -0.14
C MET A 57 11.17 4.55 1.03
N GLU A 58 10.64 4.82 2.22
CA GLU A 58 10.89 4.03 3.42
C GLU A 58 10.26 2.63 3.35
N VAL A 59 9.02 2.52 2.83
CA VAL A 59 8.38 1.22 2.58
C VAL A 59 9.20 0.41 1.56
N MET A 60 9.61 1.02 0.44
CA MET A 60 10.44 0.34 -0.57
C MET A 60 11.81 -0.09 -0.01
N ARG A 61 12.46 0.76 0.80
CA ARG A 61 13.73 0.45 1.47
C ARG A 61 13.58 -0.73 2.43
N CYS A 62 12.53 -0.74 3.24
CA CYS A 62 12.24 -1.83 4.17
C CYS A 62 11.98 -3.15 3.44
N ASP A 63 11.17 -3.12 2.38
CA ASP A 63 10.83 -4.30 1.59
C ASP A 63 12.06 -4.89 0.89
N ALA A 64 12.87 -4.04 0.24
CA ALA A 64 14.08 -4.47 -0.45
C ALA A 64 15.19 -4.99 0.47
N SER A 65 15.31 -4.46 1.70
CA SER A 65 16.41 -4.82 2.62
C SER A 65 16.13 -6.06 3.46
N ARG A 66 14.87 -6.30 3.84
CA ARG A 66 14.53 -7.36 4.81
C ARG A 66 13.49 -8.35 4.30
N CYS A 67 12.70 -8.00 3.27
CA CYS A 67 11.58 -8.77 2.69
C CYS A 67 11.00 -9.86 3.62
N GLN A 68 10.46 -9.43 4.77
CA GLN A 68 10.06 -10.35 5.84
C GLN A 68 8.71 -11.02 5.55
N MET A 69 7.85 -10.32 4.79
CA MET A 69 6.45 -10.66 4.57
C MET A 69 5.90 -9.76 3.46
N GLU A 70 4.95 -10.27 2.69
CA GLU A 70 4.24 -9.49 1.67
C GLU A 70 3.57 -8.23 2.26
N VAL A 71 3.58 -7.14 1.50
CA VAL A 71 3.05 -5.83 1.94
C VAL A 71 1.59 -5.90 2.43
N HIS A 72 0.75 -6.70 1.79
CA HIS A 72 -0.66 -6.84 2.18
C HIS A 72 -0.81 -7.62 3.50
N ALA A 73 0.10 -8.56 3.77
CA ALA A 73 0.08 -9.38 4.98
C ALA A 73 0.53 -8.56 6.21
N TRP A 74 1.39 -7.56 6.04
CA TRP A 74 1.67 -6.57 7.08
C TRP A 74 0.39 -5.83 7.51
N LEU A 75 -0.44 -5.41 6.55
CA LEU A 75 -1.70 -4.72 6.85
C LEU A 75 -2.73 -5.64 7.51
N ASN A 76 -2.80 -6.92 7.10
CA ASN A 76 -3.56 -7.94 7.82
C ASN A 76 -3.13 -8.03 9.29
N ARG A 77 -1.82 -8.15 9.55
CA ARG A 77 -1.26 -8.24 10.91
C ARG A 77 -1.57 -7.00 11.76
N LEU A 78 -1.40 -5.80 11.19
CA LEU A 78 -1.60 -4.53 11.90
C LEU A 78 -3.07 -4.27 12.26
N THR A 79 -4.00 -4.78 11.45
CA THR A 79 -5.43 -4.52 11.61
C THR A 79 -6.21 -5.69 12.21
N GLY A 80 -5.57 -6.86 12.35
CA GLY A 80 -6.25 -8.12 12.70
C GLY A 80 -7.21 -8.63 11.61
N ARG A 81 -7.12 -8.11 10.38
CA ARG A 81 -7.93 -8.53 9.25
C ARG A 81 -7.21 -9.59 8.42
N HIS A 82 -7.97 -10.22 7.52
CA HIS A 82 -7.45 -11.21 6.58
C HIS A 82 -7.83 -10.91 5.13
N ASP A 83 -8.43 -9.74 4.87
CA ASP A 83 -8.98 -9.35 3.56
C ASP A 83 -8.05 -8.43 2.74
N PHE A 84 -6.84 -8.10 3.21
CA PHE A 84 -6.00 -7.13 2.49
C PHE A 84 -5.48 -7.61 1.13
N GLY A 85 -5.32 -8.91 0.90
CA GLY A 85 -5.04 -9.42 -0.46
C GLY A 85 -6.17 -9.03 -1.43
N GLN A 86 -7.41 -9.25 -1.01
CA GLN A 86 -8.59 -8.85 -1.78
C GLN A 86 -8.69 -7.33 -1.93
N ARG A 87 -8.35 -6.56 -0.88
CA ARG A 87 -8.31 -5.09 -0.95
C ARG A 87 -7.31 -4.59 -1.99
N PHE A 88 -6.16 -5.25 -2.16
CA PHE A 88 -5.21 -4.91 -3.22
C PHE A 88 -5.77 -5.22 -4.61
N GLU A 89 -6.52 -6.30 -4.78
CA GLU A 89 -7.21 -6.58 -6.05
C GLU A 89 -8.27 -5.52 -6.39
N HIS A 90 -9.03 -5.07 -5.39
CA HIS A 90 -9.95 -3.93 -5.56
C HIS A 90 -9.20 -2.64 -5.89
N LEU A 91 -8.09 -2.35 -5.21
CA LEU A 91 -7.25 -1.19 -5.49
C LEU A 91 -6.72 -1.20 -6.93
N ALA A 92 -6.31 -2.36 -7.44
CA ALA A 92 -5.92 -2.53 -8.84
C ALA A 92 -7.09 -2.24 -9.80
N HIS A 93 -8.32 -2.59 -9.41
CA HIS A 93 -9.53 -2.29 -10.19
C HIS A 93 -9.87 -0.82 -10.23
N GLU A 94 -9.91 -0.17 -9.07
CA GLU A 94 -10.21 1.25 -8.87
C GLU A 94 -9.28 2.12 -9.71
N TRP A 95 -7.98 1.85 -9.66
CA TRP A 95 -6.97 2.60 -10.41
C TRP A 95 -6.73 2.06 -11.83
N ARG A 96 -7.60 1.18 -12.33
CA ARG A 96 -7.59 0.65 -13.70
C ARG A 96 -6.23 0.08 -14.13
N ARG A 97 -5.51 -0.55 -13.20
CA ARG A 97 -4.17 -1.10 -13.47
C ARG A 97 -4.24 -2.23 -14.47
N LYS A 98 -3.24 -2.29 -15.36
CA LYS A 98 -3.03 -3.47 -16.22
C LYS A 98 -2.80 -4.69 -15.32
N GLY A 99 -3.32 -5.85 -15.71
CA GLY A 99 -3.17 -7.09 -14.94
C GLY A 99 -4.15 -7.26 -13.77
N LYS A 100 -5.05 -6.29 -13.52
CA LYS A 100 -6.15 -6.46 -12.56
C LYS A 100 -7.00 -7.69 -12.90
N CYS A 101 -7.49 -8.39 -11.88
CA CYS A 101 -8.35 -9.55 -12.10
C CYS A 101 -9.68 -9.15 -12.76
N LYS A 102 -10.47 -10.12 -13.24
CA LYS A 102 -11.84 -9.85 -13.67
C LYS A 102 -12.69 -9.44 -12.47
N ARG A 103 -13.69 -8.58 -12.70
CA ARG A 103 -14.56 -8.07 -11.64
C ARG A 103 -15.40 -9.17 -10.98
N GLU A 104 -15.68 -10.25 -11.69
CA GLU A 104 -16.36 -11.45 -11.16
C GLU A 104 -15.53 -12.23 -10.14
N TYR A 105 -14.21 -12.03 -10.10
CA TYR A 105 -13.30 -12.64 -9.11
C TYR A 105 -13.04 -11.71 -7.92
N LEU A 106 -13.72 -10.57 -7.84
CA LEU A 106 -13.60 -9.68 -6.70
C LEU A 106 -14.60 -10.05 -5.63
N ASP A 107 -14.12 -10.61 -4.52
CA ASP A 107 -14.96 -10.81 -3.35
C ASP A 107 -15.40 -9.44 -2.78
N PRO A 108 -16.68 -9.27 -2.43
CA PRO A 108 -17.17 -8.02 -1.86
C PRO A 108 -16.45 -7.67 -0.55
N LEU A 109 -16.07 -6.40 -0.40
CA LEU A 109 -15.43 -5.89 0.81
C LEU A 109 -16.45 -5.20 1.72
N SER A 110 -16.34 -5.45 3.03
CA SER A 110 -17.10 -4.74 4.05
C SER A 110 -16.18 -4.31 5.20
N PRO A 111 -15.92 -3.00 5.39
CA PRO A 111 -16.28 -1.88 4.50
C PRO A 111 -15.50 -1.91 3.18
N ALA A 112 -16.00 -1.22 2.16
CA ALA A 112 -15.32 -1.06 0.88
C ALA A 112 -13.96 -0.36 1.04
N HIS A 113 -13.95 0.82 1.66
CA HIS A 113 -12.74 1.58 2.00
C HIS A 113 -12.51 1.61 3.50
N ILE A 114 -11.25 1.46 3.91
CA ILE A 114 -10.87 1.52 5.32
C ILE A 114 -9.58 2.31 5.49
N THR A 115 -9.56 3.23 6.45
CA THR A 115 -8.31 3.80 6.95
C THR A 115 -7.84 3.00 8.15
N ILE A 116 -6.53 3.02 8.39
CA ILE A 116 -5.90 2.41 9.55
C ILE A 116 -5.45 3.56 10.45
N ALA A 117 -5.77 3.48 11.75
CA ALA A 117 -5.27 4.45 12.70
C ALA A 117 -3.73 4.46 12.64
N ALA A 118 -3.12 5.64 12.55
CA ALA A 118 -1.67 5.74 12.59
C ALA A 118 -1.18 5.03 13.85
N ALA A 119 -0.29 4.05 13.68
CA ALA A 119 0.41 3.48 14.82
C ALA A 119 1.16 4.62 15.52
N ALA A 120 1.15 4.65 16.85
CA ALA A 120 2.17 5.39 17.57
C ALA A 120 3.54 4.97 17.02
N PRO A 121 4.52 5.88 16.86
CA PRO A 121 5.83 5.49 16.37
C PRO A 121 6.29 4.29 17.19
N ASP A 122 6.57 3.17 16.50
CA ASP A 122 7.15 2.00 17.14
C ASP A 122 8.38 2.51 17.91
N ASP A 123 8.33 2.43 19.25
CA ASP A 123 9.50 2.69 20.08
C ASP A 123 10.65 1.93 19.44
N ALA A 124 11.75 2.65 19.17
CA ALA A 124 12.95 2.14 18.55
C ALA A 124 13.47 0.95 19.34
N GLY A 125 12.94 -0.24 19.04
CA GLY A 125 13.36 -1.51 19.56
C GLY A 125 14.65 -1.91 18.87
N ASP A 126 15.71 -1.90 19.68
CA ASP A 126 17.05 -2.43 19.45
C ASP A 126 17.97 -1.67 18.49
N ALA A 127 18.69 -0.72 19.09
CA ALA A 127 20.14 -0.59 18.87
C ALA A 127 20.83 -0.11 20.17
N ALA A 128 21.14 -1.06 21.06
CA ALA A 128 22.30 -1.04 21.95
C ALA A 128 22.63 -2.48 22.40
#